data_AF-A0A369JZC4-F1
#
_entry.id   AF-A0A369JZC4-F1
#
_cell.length_a   1.000
_cell.length_b   1.000
_cell.length_c   1.000
_cell.angle_alpha   90.00
_cell.angle_beta   90.00
_cell.angle_gamma   90.00
#
_symmetry.space_group_name_H-M   'P 1'
#
loop_
_entity.id
_entity.type
_entity.pdbx_description
1 polymer ?
#
loop_
_entity_poly.entity_id
_entity_poly.type
_entity_poly.pdbx_seq_one_letter_code
_entity_poly.pdbx_strand_id
1 'polypeptide(L)'
;MISPSLPPEITDNIIDVVHESNDIQTLKACSLVSSIFRIRSQRNLYDTITIKYPFSSWNAHPAQPFVDVLLIHPELAEHIRNLLILDFMEGEWQMPVYGNEIVADSVLPQIFKMLGSLTSFTLMGPLYHGDDSTRPLASLGMQLTTPFTLELLNMFVRTEVIEINIGGVRGIPLSRIASTCPHLRRLSITQLPDSTIGELSVNPERFNSTTYPPLPEEPQLADMDFRASGQLERLSLDACSVGAIHHFRERIINEPRCLITLAHLRELNITGCDLAMTLLAAPIIADAARTLDSFLWEVPKQCRDFALLPILFEALGNTTNLHTLRLVFTDEYHFSSYALLQLPQMFEHLSASNKLEELVIAYSPKHLIPFGTESEQNWASSLDTLLSKGQDFPFLRHVCVLVSVEYRHMYQFDASTLSYSDQLHDAFSQLSLQKKLRLSMIVDRDIDIHERIEYLRPGSDYWPSLGVINPGWYGDYKETIYIS
;
A
#
# COMPACT_ATOMS: atom_id res chain seq x y z
N MET A 1 -11.84 55.67 11.47
CA MET A 1 -10.66 55.11 12.16
C MET A 1 -10.33 53.80 11.48
N ILE A 2 -9.15 53.70 10.86
CA ILE A 2 -8.69 52.49 10.18
C ILE A 2 -8.04 51.63 11.26
N SER A 3 -8.72 50.59 11.72
CA SER A 3 -8.08 49.59 12.59
C SER A 3 -6.93 48.95 11.81
N PRO A 4 -5.74 48.75 12.42
CA PRO A 4 -4.66 48.06 11.75
C PRO A 4 -5.15 46.65 11.39
N SER A 5 -5.27 46.37 10.09
CA SER A 5 -5.63 45.05 9.58
C SER A 5 -4.44 44.12 9.78
N LEU A 6 -4.70 42.90 10.26
CA LEU A 6 -3.68 41.86 10.32
C LEU A 6 -3.12 41.60 8.90
N PRO A 7 -1.81 41.39 8.73
CA PRO A 7 -1.26 41.00 7.43
C PRO A 7 -1.85 39.65 6.98
N PRO A 8 -2.22 39.49 5.69
CA PRO A 8 -2.80 38.26 5.17
C PRO A 8 -1.96 37.00 5.46
N GLU A 9 -0.64 37.13 5.47
CA GLU A 9 0.29 36.03 5.74
C GLU A 9 0.14 35.50 7.17
N ILE A 10 -0.13 36.39 8.13
CA ILE A 10 -0.36 35.99 9.53
C ILE A 10 -1.72 35.31 9.66
N THR A 11 -2.73 35.82 8.96
CA THR A 11 -4.05 35.19 8.91
C THR A 11 -3.98 33.79 8.31
N ASP A 12 -3.30 33.62 7.19
CA ASP A 12 -3.13 32.33 6.53
C ASP A 12 -2.40 31.33 7.43
N ASN A 13 -1.30 31.75 8.07
CA ASN A 13 -0.56 30.91 9.01
C ASN A 13 -1.43 30.48 10.20
N ILE A 14 -2.27 31.37 10.76
CA ILE A 14 -3.19 31.00 11.85
C ILE A 14 -4.14 29.90 11.39
N ILE A 15 -4.74 30.06 10.21
CA ILE A 15 -5.71 29.09 9.67
C ILE A 15 -5.04 27.76 9.31
N ASP A 16 -3.81 27.80 8.80
CA ASP A 16 -3.04 26.60 8.50
C ASP A 16 -2.69 25.82 9.77
N VAL A 17 -2.26 26.49 10.85
CA VAL A 17 -2.00 25.84 12.15
C VAL A 17 -3.28 25.19 12.71
N VAL A 18 -4.44 25.85 12.58
CA VAL A 18 -5.73 25.25 12.98
C VAL A 18 -6.03 24.00 12.14
N HIS A 19 -5.78 24.05 10.83
CA HIS A 19 -5.95 22.89 9.95
C HIS A 19 -5.02 21.73 10.29
N GLU A 20 -3.73 22.00 10.55
CA GLU A 20 -2.75 21.00 10.98
C GLU A 20 -3.13 20.34 12.31
N SER A 21 -3.81 21.08 13.20
CA SER A 21 -4.37 20.52 14.44
C SER A 21 -5.67 19.72 14.24
N ASN A 22 -6.18 19.64 13.01
CA ASN A 22 -7.45 19.02 12.64
C ASN A 22 -8.68 19.58 13.39
N ASP A 23 -8.64 20.85 13.80
CA ASP A 23 -9.76 21.51 14.48
C ASP A 23 -10.78 22.09 13.47
N ILE A 24 -11.59 21.18 12.92
CA ILE A 24 -12.63 21.48 11.94
C ILE A 24 -13.67 22.47 12.47
N GLN A 25 -13.96 22.46 13.78
CA GLN A 25 -14.96 23.37 14.36
C GLN A 25 -14.46 24.80 14.36
N THR A 26 -13.20 25.02 14.73
CA THR A 26 -12.57 26.33 14.66
C THR A 26 -12.46 26.82 13.22
N LEU A 27 -12.12 25.97 12.25
CA LEU A 27 -12.13 26.36 10.83
C LEU A 27 -13.52 26.80 10.35
N LYS A 28 -14.58 26.09 10.74
CA LYS A 28 -15.97 26.49 10.45
C LYS A 28 -16.30 27.84 11.07
N ALA A 29 -15.98 28.05 12.35
CA ALA A 29 -16.18 29.34 13.00
C ALA A 29 -15.43 30.47 12.28
N CYS A 30 -14.15 30.27 11.96
CA CYS A 30 -13.34 31.21 11.20
C CYS A 30 -13.97 31.57 9.86
N SER A 31 -14.52 30.58 9.14
CA SER A 31 -15.17 30.81 7.85
C SER A 31 -16.43 31.68 7.90
N LEU A 32 -17.08 31.74 9.08
CA LEU A 32 -18.32 32.49 9.30
C LEU A 32 -18.07 33.89 9.87
N VAL A 33 -16.95 34.10 10.57
CA VAL A 33 -16.68 35.34 11.33
C VAL A 33 -16.20 36.49 10.44
N SER A 34 -15.36 36.23 9.43
CA SER A 34 -14.79 37.28 8.57
C SER A 34 -14.51 36.78 7.17
N SER A 35 -14.71 37.66 6.17
CA SER A 35 -14.36 37.37 4.78
C SER A 35 -12.86 37.12 4.58
N ILE A 36 -12.00 37.68 5.44
CA ILE A 36 -10.54 37.48 5.40
C ILE A 36 -10.20 36.01 5.72
N PHE A 37 -10.83 35.45 6.76
CA PHE A 37 -10.63 34.05 7.14
C PHE A 37 -11.36 33.08 6.19
N ARG A 38 -12.50 33.52 5.63
CA ARG A 38 -13.40 32.68 4.85
C ARG A 38 -12.70 31.88 3.76
N ILE A 39 -11.94 32.51 2.87
CA ILE A 39 -11.35 31.83 1.70
C ILE A 39 -10.37 30.74 2.16
N ARG A 40 -9.42 31.08 3.05
CA ARG A 40 -8.42 30.14 3.56
C ARG A 40 -9.07 29.01 4.36
N SER A 41 -10.04 29.34 5.22
CA SER A 41 -10.77 28.35 6.01
C SER A 41 -11.60 27.41 5.14
N GLN A 42 -12.34 27.93 4.15
CA GLN A 42 -13.10 27.10 3.21
C GLN A 42 -12.17 26.19 2.42
N ARG A 43 -11.05 26.70 1.92
CA ARG A 43 -10.06 25.89 1.23
C ARG A 43 -9.62 24.70 2.09
N ASN A 44 -9.25 24.93 3.35
CA ASN A 44 -8.82 23.86 4.25
C ASN A 44 -9.97 22.96 4.74
N LEU A 45 -11.22 23.44 4.77
CA LEU A 45 -12.41 22.66 5.11
C LEU A 45 -12.86 21.69 4.00
N TYR A 46 -12.70 22.09 2.74
CA TYR A 46 -13.13 21.35 1.57
C TYR A 46 -11.96 20.68 0.83
N ASP A 47 -10.74 20.82 1.33
CA ASP A 47 -9.53 20.23 0.76
C ASP A 47 -9.68 18.71 0.58
N THR A 48 -10.22 18.03 1.59
CA THR A 48 -10.43 16.60 1.60
C THR A 48 -11.90 16.27 1.76
N ILE A 49 -12.45 15.55 0.79
CA ILE A 49 -13.83 15.05 0.81
C ILE A 49 -13.82 13.53 0.90
N THR A 50 -14.53 13.00 1.89
CA THR A 50 -14.74 11.56 2.05
C THR A 50 -16.21 11.21 1.85
N ILE A 51 -16.48 10.34 0.90
CA ILE A 51 -17.79 9.75 0.63
C ILE A 51 -17.70 8.29 1.04
N LYS A 52 -18.33 7.94 2.16
CA LYS A 52 -18.37 6.56 2.66
C LYS A 52 -19.70 5.92 2.32
N TYR A 53 -19.66 4.76 1.67
CA TYR A 53 -20.85 3.99 1.35
C TYR A 53 -21.19 3.07 2.54
N PRO A 54 -22.33 3.30 3.21
CA PRO A 54 -22.79 2.42 4.28
C PRO A 54 -23.26 1.06 3.75
N PHE A 55 -23.04 0.00 4.53
CA PHE A 55 -23.42 -1.38 4.18
C PHE A 55 -24.93 -1.69 4.26
N SER A 56 -25.76 -0.78 4.77
CA SER A 56 -27.22 -0.97 4.81
C SER A 56 -27.85 -0.59 3.47
N SER A 57 -29.05 -1.07 3.14
CA SER A 57 -29.78 -0.61 1.95
C SER A 57 -30.34 0.80 2.14
N TRP A 58 -30.32 1.62 1.08
CA TRP A 58 -30.78 3.03 1.14
C TRP A 58 -31.79 3.34 0.05
N ASN A 59 -32.71 4.24 0.38
CA ASN A 59 -33.60 4.84 -0.61
C ASN A 59 -32.92 5.98 -1.40
N ALA A 60 -31.73 6.41 -0.99
CA ALA A 60 -31.02 7.55 -1.57
C ALA A 60 -29.52 7.27 -1.73
N HIS A 61 -28.93 7.84 -2.78
CA HIS A 61 -27.52 7.70 -3.08
C HIS A 61 -26.65 8.50 -2.08
N PRO A 62 -25.64 7.91 -1.42
CA PRO A 62 -24.85 8.57 -0.37
C PRO A 62 -24.17 9.88 -0.81
N ALA A 63 -23.75 9.95 -2.07
CA ALA A 63 -23.11 11.15 -2.63
C ALA A 63 -24.09 12.24 -3.10
N GLN A 64 -25.41 11.98 -3.11
CA GLN A 64 -26.39 12.93 -3.68
C GLN A 64 -26.40 14.29 -2.95
N PRO A 65 -26.39 14.36 -1.60
CA PRO A 65 -26.35 15.64 -0.91
C PRO A 65 -25.12 16.47 -1.27
N PHE A 66 -24.00 15.80 -1.57
CA PHE A 66 -22.78 16.48 -1.98
C PHE A 66 -22.88 17.05 -3.40
N VAL A 67 -23.48 16.31 -4.33
CA VAL A 67 -23.83 16.84 -5.66
C VAL A 67 -24.71 18.08 -5.53
N ASP A 68 -25.76 18.01 -4.71
CA ASP A 68 -26.68 19.14 -4.51
C ASP A 68 -25.94 20.39 -3.98
N VAL A 69 -25.00 20.21 -3.04
CA VAL A 69 -24.15 21.29 -2.53
C VAL A 69 -23.26 21.88 -3.63
N LEU A 70 -22.60 21.05 -4.44
CA LEU A 70 -21.73 21.53 -5.52
C LEU A 70 -22.51 22.21 -6.65
N LEU A 71 -23.76 21.81 -6.89
CA LEU A 71 -24.64 22.49 -7.85
C LEU A 71 -25.06 23.88 -7.36
N ILE A 72 -25.26 24.06 -6.06
CA ILE A 72 -25.59 25.36 -5.45
C ILE A 72 -24.34 26.25 -5.31
N HIS A 73 -23.18 25.63 -5.02
CA HIS A 73 -21.92 26.28 -4.70
C HIS A 73 -20.75 25.70 -5.52
N PRO A 74 -20.72 25.93 -6.85
CA PRO A 74 -19.70 25.35 -7.74
C PRO A 74 -18.27 25.77 -7.40
N GLU A 75 -18.08 26.95 -6.78
CA GLU A 75 -16.77 27.44 -6.34
C GLU A 75 -16.10 26.52 -5.31
N LEU A 76 -16.89 25.75 -4.56
CA LEU A 76 -16.33 24.79 -3.60
C LEU A 76 -15.55 23.67 -4.28
N ALA A 77 -15.87 23.34 -5.54
CA ALA A 77 -15.20 22.30 -6.27
C ALA A 77 -13.72 22.62 -6.55
N GLU A 78 -13.36 23.89 -6.65
CA GLU A 78 -11.98 24.36 -6.84
C GLU A 78 -11.10 24.12 -5.61
N HIS A 79 -11.72 23.95 -4.44
CA HIS A 79 -11.03 23.70 -3.19
C HIS A 79 -10.77 22.22 -2.94
N ILE A 80 -11.42 21.30 -3.67
CA ILE A 80 -11.29 19.86 -3.45
C ILE A 80 -10.00 19.34 -4.11
N ARG A 81 -9.05 18.96 -3.27
CA ARG A 81 -7.76 18.39 -3.67
C ARG A 81 -7.71 16.88 -3.49
N ASN A 82 -8.41 16.36 -2.49
CA ASN A 82 -8.40 14.96 -2.14
C ASN A 82 -9.84 14.41 -2.12
N LEU A 83 -10.12 13.41 -2.95
CA LEU A 83 -11.41 12.71 -2.96
C LEU A 83 -11.21 11.26 -2.55
N LEU A 84 -11.84 10.87 -1.45
CA LEU A 84 -11.84 9.50 -0.93
C LEU A 84 -13.24 8.93 -1.05
N ILE A 85 -13.40 7.87 -1.81
CA ILE A 85 -14.64 7.10 -1.94
C ILE A 85 -14.37 5.74 -1.30
N LEU A 86 -15.08 5.43 -0.21
CA LEU A 86 -14.85 4.25 0.61
C LEU A 86 -16.06 3.32 0.59
N ASP A 87 -15.79 2.02 0.70
CA ASP A 87 -16.77 0.94 0.70
C ASP A 87 -17.68 0.94 -0.55
N PHE A 88 -17.15 1.40 -1.69
CA PHE A 88 -17.92 1.59 -2.92
C PHE A 88 -18.18 0.28 -3.66
N MET A 89 -19.43 0.06 -4.04
CA MET A 89 -19.83 -0.99 -4.96
C MET A 89 -20.88 -0.44 -5.92
N GLU A 90 -20.60 -0.49 -7.22
CA GLU A 90 -21.52 0.05 -8.22
C GLU A 90 -22.82 -0.77 -8.28
N GLY A 91 -23.96 -0.09 -8.16
CA GLY A 91 -25.30 -0.68 -8.19
C GLY A 91 -25.80 -1.22 -6.84
N GLU A 92 -24.97 -1.32 -5.80
CA GLU A 92 -25.36 -1.92 -4.51
C GLU A 92 -26.47 -1.11 -3.81
N TRP A 93 -26.42 0.22 -3.87
CA TRP A 93 -27.42 1.09 -3.20
C TRP A 93 -28.83 0.96 -3.78
N GLN A 94 -28.98 0.39 -4.97
CA GLN A 94 -30.25 0.26 -5.67
C GLN A 94 -30.73 -1.18 -5.82
N MET A 95 -29.94 -2.18 -5.39
CA MET A 95 -30.30 -3.58 -5.59
C MET A 95 -31.62 -3.91 -4.86
N PRO A 96 -32.73 -4.17 -5.58
CA PRO A 96 -33.81 -4.91 -4.98
C PRO A 96 -33.28 -6.32 -4.66
N VAL A 97 -33.81 -6.93 -3.61
CA VAL A 97 -33.41 -8.24 -3.06
C VAL A 97 -33.37 -9.40 -4.11
N TYR A 98 -33.77 -9.17 -5.37
CA TYR A 98 -34.02 -10.22 -6.37
C TYR A 98 -33.57 -9.92 -7.83
N GLY A 99 -32.71 -8.92 -8.11
CA GLY A 99 -32.27 -8.62 -9.49
C GLY A 99 -30.74 -8.68 -9.67
N ASN A 100 -30.28 -9.30 -10.76
CA ASN A 100 -28.85 -9.37 -11.13
C ASN A 100 -28.39 -8.21 -12.04
N GLU A 101 -29.25 -7.23 -12.31
CA GLU A 101 -28.88 -6.10 -13.16
C GLU A 101 -28.08 -5.07 -12.36
N ILE A 102 -26.82 -4.88 -12.76
CA ILE A 102 -25.97 -3.81 -12.22
C ILE A 102 -26.54 -2.48 -12.71
N VAL A 103 -27.02 -1.66 -11.79
CA VAL A 103 -27.45 -0.30 -12.12
C VAL A 103 -26.23 0.62 -12.10
N ALA A 104 -25.95 1.25 -13.24
CA ALA A 104 -24.83 2.16 -13.38
C ALA A 104 -24.95 3.36 -12.42
N ASP A 105 -23.83 3.77 -11.82
CA ASP A 105 -23.79 4.99 -11.02
C ASP A 105 -24.03 6.22 -11.91
N SER A 106 -24.99 7.04 -11.52
CA SER A 106 -25.31 8.29 -12.22
C SER A 106 -24.96 9.54 -11.42
N VAL A 107 -24.55 9.40 -10.16
CA VAL A 107 -24.31 10.51 -9.22
C VAL A 107 -22.81 10.81 -9.11
N LEU A 108 -21.96 9.81 -8.88
CA LEU A 108 -20.50 10.01 -8.83
C LEU A 108 -19.92 10.60 -10.13
N PRO A 109 -20.34 10.17 -11.33
CA PRO A 109 -19.92 10.81 -12.57
C PRO A 109 -20.23 12.31 -12.66
N GLN A 110 -21.26 12.80 -11.96
CA GLN A 110 -21.54 14.25 -11.91
C GLN A 110 -20.50 14.97 -11.05
N ILE A 111 -20.10 14.38 -9.92
CA ILE A 111 -19.03 14.91 -9.07
C ILE A 111 -17.74 15.00 -9.88
N PHE A 112 -17.36 13.92 -10.57
CA PHE A 112 -16.14 13.86 -11.39
C PHE A 112 -16.06 14.99 -12.43
N LYS A 113 -17.19 15.42 -12.99
CA LYS A 113 -17.28 16.53 -13.95
C LYS A 113 -17.01 17.91 -13.33
N MET A 114 -17.30 18.08 -12.05
CA MET A 114 -17.14 19.35 -11.34
C MET A 114 -15.72 19.53 -10.78
N LEU A 115 -14.95 18.45 -10.61
CA LEU A 115 -13.60 18.49 -10.05
C LEU A 115 -12.56 18.90 -11.10
N GLY A 116 -11.99 20.09 -10.92
CA GLY A 116 -10.92 20.63 -11.78
C GLY A 116 -9.55 20.77 -11.09
N SER A 117 -9.48 20.52 -9.78
CA SER A 117 -8.30 20.80 -8.94
C SER A 117 -7.77 19.59 -8.17
N LEU A 118 -8.26 18.40 -8.51
CA LEU A 118 -7.95 17.16 -7.79
C LEU A 118 -6.47 16.79 -7.91
N THR A 119 -5.84 16.47 -6.78
CA THR A 119 -4.44 16.01 -6.69
C THR A 119 -4.33 14.59 -6.15
N SER A 120 -5.29 14.13 -5.35
CA SER A 120 -5.34 12.75 -4.84
C SER A 120 -6.73 12.15 -5.01
N PHE A 121 -6.77 10.91 -5.47
CA PHE A 121 -7.99 10.14 -5.64
C PHE A 121 -7.86 8.77 -4.99
N THR A 122 -8.84 8.41 -4.16
CA THR A 122 -8.94 7.09 -3.56
C THR A 122 -10.31 6.49 -3.84
N LEU A 123 -10.34 5.27 -4.37
CA LEU A 123 -11.55 4.47 -4.58
C LEU A 123 -11.36 3.09 -3.95
N MET A 124 -11.99 2.86 -2.80
CA MET A 124 -11.93 1.60 -2.07
C MET A 124 -13.30 0.93 -2.12
N GLY A 125 -13.32 -0.31 -2.60
CA GLY A 125 -14.45 -1.21 -2.45
C GLY A 125 -14.57 -1.74 -1.02
N PRO A 126 -15.65 -2.48 -0.73
CA PRO A 126 -15.89 -3.01 0.60
C PRO A 126 -14.82 -4.04 0.97
N LEU A 127 -14.19 -3.86 2.13
CA LEU A 127 -13.26 -4.84 2.69
C LEU A 127 -14.05 -5.98 3.34
N TYR A 128 -13.67 -7.23 3.05
CA TYR A 128 -14.23 -8.37 3.76
C TYR A 128 -13.69 -8.43 5.17
N HIS A 129 -14.55 -8.21 6.16
CA HIS A 129 -14.26 -8.62 7.53
C HIS A 129 -14.66 -10.09 7.67
N GLY A 130 -13.66 -10.97 7.73
CA GLY A 130 -13.73 -12.41 7.49
C GLY A 130 -14.54 -13.29 8.46
N ASP A 131 -15.62 -12.80 9.06
CA ASP A 131 -16.48 -13.60 9.93
C ASP A 131 -17.96 -13.63 9.49
N ASP A 132 -18.35 -12.74 8.57
CA ASP A 132 -19.75 -12.66 8.14
C ASP A 132 -20.01 -13.54 6.91
N SER A 133 -20.22 -14.83 7.16
CA SER A 133 -20.65 -15.85 6.19
C SER A 133 -21.93 -15.49 5.40
N THR A 134 -22.60 -14.39 5.73
CA THR A 134 -23.87 -13.97 5.13
C THR A 134 -23.75 -13.11 3.87
N ARG A 135 -22.55 -12.83 3.34
CA ARG A 135 -22.37 -11.97 2.14
C ARG A 135 -21.85 -12.70 0.90
N PRO A 136 -22.65 -13.56 0.25
CA PRO A 136 -22.32 -14.21 -1.02
C PRO A 136 -22.33 -13.26 -2.23
N LEU A 137 -22.72 -11.99 -2.09
CA LEU A 137 -22.82 -11.05 -3.22
C LEU A 137 -21.54 -10.26 -3.49
N ALA A 138 -20.76 -9.93 -2.45
CA ALA A 138 -19.48 -9.26 -2.65
C ALA A 138 -18.51 -10.10 -3.51
N SER A 139 -18.70 -11.43 -3.51
CA SER A 139 -17.83 -12.39 -4.18
C SER A 139 -18.00 -12.42 -5.70
N LEU A 140 -19.03 -11.75 -6.23
CA LEU A 140 -19.27 -11.67 -7.67
C LEU A 140 -18.38 -10.64 -8.40
N GLY A 141 -17.48 -9.95 -7.68
CA GLY A 141 -16.43 -9.15 -8.29
C GLY A 141 -16.98 -8.16 -9.31
N MET A 142 -17.94 -7.32 -8.89
CA MET A 142 -18.65 -6.44 -9.82
C MET A 142 -17.66 -5.49 -10.51
N GLN A 143 -17.61 -5.61 -11.83
CA GLN A 143 -16.82 -4.76 -12.71
C GLN A 143 -17.51 -3.41 -12.81
N LEU A 144 -16.74 -2.33 -12.76
CA LEU A 144 -17.27 -1.00 -13.02
C LEU A 144 -17.89 -0.91 -14.41
N THR A 145 -18.99 -0.17 -14.51
CA THR A 145 -19.66 0.07 -15.79
C THR A 145 -18.82 0.97 -16.69
N THR A 146 -19.02 0.85 -18.01
CA THR A 146 -18.36 1.71 -18.99
C THR A 146 -18.57 3.21 -18.71
N PRO A 147 -19.80 3.71 -18.46
CA PRO A 147 -20.03 5.13 -18.22
C PRO A 147 -19.26 5.66 -17.01
N PHE A 148 -19.25 4.91 -15.90
CA PHE A 148 -18.50 5.30 -14.71
C PHE A 148 -17.00 5.37 -14.99
N THR A 149 -16.45 4.32 -15.59
CA THR A 149 -15.03 4.22 -15.93
C THR A 149 -14.58 5.35 -16.86
N LEU A 150 -15.39 5.69 -17.86
CA LEU A 150 -15.08 6.76 -18.80
C LEU A 150 -15.02 8.13 -18.10
N GLU A 151 -15.98 8.43 -17.23
CA GLU A 151 -16.02 9.71 -16.52
C GLU A 151 -14.93 9.83 -15.47
N LEU A 152 -14.54 8.71 -14.86
CA LEU A 152 -13.37 8.64 -13.98
C LEU A 152 -12.08 8.97 -14.75
N LEU A 153 -11.86 8.35 -15.90
CA LEU A 153 -10.69 8.65 -16.75
C LEU A 153 -10.71 10.10 -17.25
N ASN A 154 -11.88 10.62 -17.64
CA ASN A 154 -12.02 12.01 -18.06
C ASN A 154 -11.68 12.97 -16.93
N MET A 155 -12.03 12.65 -15.68
CA MET A 155 -11.62 13.43 -14.52
C MET A 155 -10.10 13.43 -14.37
N PHE A 156 -9.45 12.27 -14.47
CA PHE A 156 -7.98 12.22 -14.41
C PHE A 156 -7.30 13.03 -15.52
N VAL A 157 -7.82 13.01 -16.75
CA VAL A 157 -7.29 13.83 -17.86
C VAL A 157 -7.41 15.33 -17.58
N ARG A 158 -8.50 15.76 -16.94
CA ARG A 158 -8.76 17.19 -16.65
C ARG A 158 -7.97 17.72 -15.45
N THR A 159 -7.41 16.84 -14.63
CA THR A 159 -6.85 17.19 -13.33
C THR A 159 -5.37 16.85 -13.26
N GLU A 160 -4.67 17.46 -12.31
CA GLU A 160 -3.25 17.18 -12.07
C GLU A 160 -3.11 16.12 -10.96
N VAL A 161 -3.80 14.98 -11.11
CA VAL A 161 -3.78 13.93 -10.09
C VAL A 161 -2.37 13.34 -9.96
N ILE A 162 -1.82 13.45 -8.76
CA ILE A 162 -0.49 13.01 -8.35
C ILE A 162 -0.56 11.62 -7.72
N GLU A 163 -1.67 11.31 -7.04
CA GLU A 163 -1.84 10.08 -6.28
C GLU A 163 -3.17 9.40 -6.61
N ILE A 164 -3.10 8.13 -6.97
CA ILE A 164 -4.25 7.27 -7.22
C ILE A 164 -4.13 6.03 -6.34
N ASN A 165 -5.14 5.79 -5.51
CA ASN A 165 -5.29 4.56 -4.73
C ASN A 165 -6.61 3.89 -5.09
N ILE A 166 -6.54 2.65 -5.60
CA ILE A 166 -7.71 1.88 -6.00
C ILE A 166 -7.63 0.54 -5.32
N GLY A 167 -8.58 0.27 -4.43
CA GLY A 167 -8.63 -0.95 -3.65
C GLY A 167 -9.96 -1.66 -3.83
N GLY A 168 -9.96 -2.98 -3.95
CA GLY A 168 -11.16 -3.81 -3.93
C GLY A 168 -12.22 -3.50 -4.99
N VAL A 169 -11.84 -2.86 -6.09
CA VAL A 169 -12.71 -2.59 -7.25
C VAL A 169 -12.09 -3.18 -8.51
N ARG A 170 -12.93 -3.72 -9.40
CA ARG A 170 -12.51 -4.35 -10.67
C ARG A 170 -12.88 -3.50 -11.87
N GLY A 171 -12.19 -3.75 -12.99
CA GLY A 171 -12.51 -3.14 -14.28
C GLY A 171 -11.86 -1.79 -14.53
N ILE A 172 -10.97 -1.30 -13.66
CA ILE A 172 -10.22 -0.08 -13.92
C ILE A 172 -9.12 -0.35 -14.96
N PRO A 173 -9.16 0.32 -16.13
CA PRO A 173 -8.19 0.12 -17.20
C PRO A 173 -6.90 0.89 -16.91
N LEU A 174 -6.00 0.28 -16.13
CA LEU A 174 -4.73 0.91 -15.74
C LEU A 174 -3.90 1.33 -16.95
N SER A 175 -3.93 0.57 -18.05
CA SER A 175 -3.27 0.96 -19.31
C SER A 175 -3.71 2.34 -19.80
N ARG A 176 -4.97 2.74 -19.62
CA ARG A 176 -5.45 4.10 -19.95
C ARG A 176 -4.91 5.14 -18.96
N ILE A 177 -4.79 4.81 -17.67
CA ILE A 177 -4.20 5.70 -16.66
C ILE A 177 -2.75 6.05 -17.05
N ALA A 178 -1.97 5.06 -17.53
CA ALA A 178 -0.60 5.26 -18.01
C ALA A 178 -0.51 6.34 -19.11
N SER A 179 -1.50 6.38 -20.01
CA SER A 179 -1.55 7.31 -21.15
C SER A 179 -2.23 8.64 -20.81
N THR A 180 -3.00 8.74 -19.72
CA THR A 180 -3.85 9.90 -19.42
C THR A 180 -3.40 10.74 -18.23
N CYS A 181 -2.53 10.21 -17.36
CA CYS A 181 -2.16 10.84 -16.09
C CYS A 181 -0.67 11.23 -16.06
N PRO A 182 -0.24 12.31 -16.73
CA PRO A 182 1.18 12.70 -16.77
C PRO A 182 1.74 13.14 -15.41
N HIS A 183 0.89 13.58 -14.49
CA HIS A 183 1.32 14.06 -13.17
C HIS A 183 1.38 12.96 -12.10
N LEU A 184 1.00 11.72 -12.46
CA LEU A 184 0.92 10.61 -11.52
C LEU A 184 2.31 10.24 -10.99
N ARG A 185 2.49 10.38 -9.68
CA ARG A 185 3.72 10.00 -8.95
C ARG A 185 3.50 8.80 -8.05
N ARG A 186 2.26 8.55 -7.62
CA ARG A 186 1.93 7.47 -6.67
C ARG A 186 0.74 6.68 -7.18
N LEU A 187 0.94 5.38 -7.37
CA LEU A 187 -0.11 4.45 -7.78
C LEU A 187 -0.17 3.29 -6.79
N SER A 188 -1.32 3.09 -6.17
CA SER A 188 -1.60 1.95 -5.29
C SER A 188 -2.80 1.20 -5.83
N ILE A 189 -2.62 -0.08 -6.14
CA ILE A 189 -3.68 -0.96 -6.64
C ILE A 189 -3.77 -2.18 -5.74
N THR A 190 -4.93 -2.36 -5.10
CA THR A 190 -5.26 -3.58 -4.40
C THR A 190 -6.55 -4.16 -4.97
N GLN A 191 -6.60 -5.45 -5.24
CA GLN A 191 -7.77 -6.12 -5.78
C GLN A 191 -8.23 -7.22 -4.83
N LEU A 192 -9.55 -7.36 -4.71
CA LEU A 192 -10.13 -8.46 -3.95
C LEU A 192 -9.81 -9.79 -4.63
N PRO A 193 -9.37 -10.81 -3.86
CA PRO A 193 -9.14 -12.14 -4.40
C PRO A 193 -10.40 -12.66 -5.08
N ASP A 194 -10.23 -13.28 -6.25
CA ASP A 194 -11.34 -13.88 -6.94
C ASP A 194 -11.74 -15.19 -6.27
N SER A 195 -12.84 -15.16 -5.51
CA SER A 195 -13.40 -16.34 -4.86
C SER A 195 -13.77 -17.46 -5.84
N THR A 196 -13.99 -17.14 -7.13
CA THR A 196 -14.31 -18.14 -8.15
C THR A 196 -13.07 -18.87 -8.64
N ILE A 197 -11.89 -18.25 -8.52
CA ILE A 197 -10.61 -18.88 -8.81
C ILE A 197 -10.20 -19.63 -7.54
N GLY A 198 -10.73 -20.85 -7.39
CA GLY A 198 -10.33 -21.76 -6.31
C GLY A 198 -8.81 -21.80 -6.18
N GLU A 199 -8.31 -21.67 -4.94
CA GLU A 199 -6.90 -21.60 -4.55
C GLU A 199 -5.98 -21.00 -5.63
N LEU A 200 -5.93 -19.66 -5.77
CA LEU A 200 -4.90 -18.87 -6.48
C LEU A 200 -4.01 -19.72 -7.39
N SER A 201 -4.61 -20.32 -8.42
CA SER A 201 -3.86 -21.31 -9.18
C SER A 201 -2.76 -20.57 -9.93
N VAL A 202 -1.61 -21.21 -10.01
CA VAL A 202 -0.33 -20.72 -10.56
C VAL A 202 -0.43 -20.55 -12.09
N ASN A 203 -1.56 -20.04 -12.59
CA ASN A 203 -1.86 -19.99 -14.00
C ASN A 203 -1.38 -18.65 -14.60
N PRO A 204 -0.34 -18.66 -15.46
CA PRO A 204 0.10 -17.47 -16.19
C PRO A 204 -1.00 -16.89 -17.11
N GLU A 205 -2.06 -17.63 -17.42
CA GLU A 205 -3.21 -17.09 -18.16
C GLU A 205 -3.92 -15.93 -17.42
N ARG A 206 -3.64 -15.71 -16.13
CA ARG A 206 -4.13 -14.54 -15.39
C ARG A 206 -3.75 -13.21 -16.04
N PHE A 207 -2.62 -13.15 -16.76
CA PHE A 207 -2.25 -11.97 -17.55
C PHE A 207 -3.29 -11.60 -18.61
N ASN A 208 -4.04 -12.57 -19.13
CA ASN A 208 -5.07 -12.37 -20.15
C ASN A 208 -6.50 -12.32 -19.57
N SER A 209 -6.67 -12.63 -18.28
CA SER A 209 -7.98 -12.73 -17.63
C SER A 209 -8.62 -11.39 -17.31
N THR A 210 -7.87 -10.30 -17.43
CA THR A 210 -8.38 -8.96 -17.10
C THR A 210 -9.29 -8.49 -18.22
N THR A 211 -10.60 -8.53 -17.96
CA THR A 211 -11.57 -7.86 -18.82
C THR A 211 -11.75 -6.42 -18.36
N TYR A 212 -11.80 -5.51 -19.32
CA TYR A 212 -12.16 -4.11 -19.10
C TYR A 212 -13.53 -3.86 -19.75
N PRO A 213 -14.33 -2.94 -19.21
CA PRO A 213 -15.51 -2.47 -19.92
C PRO A 213 -15.09 -1.95 -21.31
N PRO A 214 -15.87 -2.20 -22.37
CA PRO A 214 -15.54 -1.72 -23.70
C PRO A 214 -15.52 -0.19 -23.69
N LEU A 215 -14.33 0.39 -23.76
CA LEU A 215 -14.14 1.83 -23.84
C LEU A 215 -14.13 2.28 -25.31
N PRO A 216 -14.66 3.47 -25.62
CA PRO A 216 -14.48 4.06 -26.93
C PRO A 216 -12.98 4.18 -27.27
N GLU A 217 -12.67 4.20 -28.57
CA GLU A 217 -11.31 4.50 -29.02
C GLU A 217 -10.86 5.84 -28.42
N GLU A 218 -9.59 5.88 -28.01
CA GLU A 218 -9.03 7.06 -27.36
C GLU A 218 -9.14 8.24 -28.34
N PRO A 219 -9.76 9.37 -27.93
CA PRO A 219 -9.71 10.56 -28.76
C PRO A 219 -8.24 10.88 -29.00
N GLN A 220 -7.86 11.09 -30.27
CA GLN A 220 -6.50 11.42 -30.62
C GLN A 220 -6.12 12.72 -29.90
N LEU A 221 -5.39 12.62 -28.78
CA LEU A 221 -4.81 13.73 -28.02
C LEU A 221 -3.67 14.36 -28.83
N ALA A 222 -3.97 14.79 -30.05
CA ALA A 222 -2.98 15.18 -31.06
C ALA A 222 -2.30 16.53 -30.76
N ASP A 223 -2.69 17.24 -29.69
CA ASP A 223 -2.27 18.63 -29.44
C ASP A 223 -1.87 18.92 -27.99
N MET A 224 -1.73 17.91 -27.13
CA MET A 224 -1.18 18.13 -25.80
C MET A 224 0.35 18.26 -25.91
N ASP A 225 0.90 19.39 -25.45
CA ASP A 225 2.34 19.68 -25.48
C ASP A 225 3.04 18.75 -24.46
N PHE A 226 3.36 17.51 -24.88
CA PHE A 226 3.85 16.38 -24.06
C PHE A 226 5.26 16.55 -23.48
N ARG A 227 5.64 17.75 -23.06
CA ARG A 227 7.03 18.06 -22.68
C ARG A 227 7.47 17.49 -21.34
N ALA A 228 6.54 17.03 -20.50
CA ALA A 228 6.86 16.41 -19.23
C ALA A 228 6.42 14.94 -19.23
N SER A 229 7.38 14.03 -19.31
CA SER A 229 7.16 12.63 -18.96
C SER A 229 6.84 12.54 -17.47
N GLY A 230 5.73 11.92 -17.13
CA GLY A 230 5.33 11.58 -15.77
C GLY A 230 6.35 10.70 -15.07
N GLN A 231 6.54 10.99 -13.79
CA GLN A 231 7.56 10.39 -12.95
C GLN A 231 6.87 9.55 -11.87
N LEU A 232 6.50 8.31 -12.21
CA LEU A 232 5.96 7.41 -11.21
C LEU A 232 7.06 7.07 -10.21
N GLU A 233 6.91 7.51 -8.97
CA GLU A 233 7.90 7.38 -7.90
C GLU A 233 7.55 6.24 -6.94
N ARG A 234 6.25 5.99 -6.71
CA ARG A 234 5.77 4.93 -5.82
C ARG A 234 4.74 4.07 -6.51
N LEU A 235 4.97 2.76 -6.48
CA LEU A 235 4.04 1.75 -6.97
C LEU A 235 3.76 0.75 -5.85
N SER A 236 2.49 0.56 -5.52
CA SER A 236 2.03 -0.45 -4.57
C SER A 236 1.02 -1.35 -5.28
N LEU A 237 1.22 -2.65 -5.17
CA LEU A 237 0.44 -3.63 -5.92
C LEU A 237 0.28 -4.92 -5.12
N ASP A 238 -0.81 -5.64 -5.39
CA ASP A 238 -1.02 -6.97 -4.83
C ASP A 238 -1.05 -8.07 -5.89
N ALA A 239 -0.94 -9.33 -5.47
CA ALA A 239 -1.02 -10.50 -6.33
C ALA A 239 -2.33 -10.59 -7.12
N CYS A 240 -3.42 -10.00 -6.61
CA CYS A 240 -4.71 -9.98 -7.30
C CYS A 240 -4.66 -9.03 -8.51
N SER A 241 -3.92 -7.93 -8.41
CA SER A 241 -3.77 -6.88 -9.43
C SER A 241 -2.84 -7.22 -10.60
N VAL A 242 -2.19 -8.39 -10.59
CA VAL A 242 -1.12 -8.78 -11.53
C VAL A 242 -1.49 -8.60 -13.01
N GLY A 243 -2.72 -8.97 -13.40
CA GLY A 243 -3.17 -8.84 -14.79
C GLY A 243 -3.32 -7.37 -15.22
N ALA A 244 -3.87 -6.53 -14.34
CA ALA A 244 -4.02 -5.11 -14.60
C ALA A 244 -2.66 -4.40 -14.70
N ILE A 245 -1.72 -4.73 -13.82
CA ILE A 245 -0.36 -4.16 -13.83
C ILE A 245 0.45 -4.66 -15.03
N HIS A 246 0.26 -5.91 -15.46
CA HIS A 246 0.89 -6.41 -16.69
C HIS A 246 0.47 -5.55 -17.90
N HIS A 247 -0.83 -5.31 -18.08
CA HIS A 247 -1.31 -4.44 -19.15
C HIS A 247 -0.84 -2.99 -19.01
N PHE A 248 -0.73 -2.47 -17.79
CA PHE A 248 -0.15 -1.16 -17.51
C PHE A 248 1.30 -1.07 -18.00
N ARG A 249 2.15 -2.04 -17.63
CA ARG A 249 3.56 -2.11 -18.04
C ARG A 249 3.71 -2.29 -19.55
N GLU A 250 2.94 -3.20 -20.16
CA GLU A 250 2.98 -3.42 -21.61
C GLU A 250 2.61 -2.14 -22.38
N ARG A 251 1.68 -1.34 -21.87
CA ARG A 251 1.35 -0.04 -22.45
C ARG A 251 2.53 0.94 -22.35
N ILE A 252 3.18 1.02 -21.19
CA ILE A 252 4.36 1.87 -20.97
C ILE A 252 5.49 1.54 -21.95
N ILE A 253 5.73 0.27 -22.21
CA ILE A 253 6.85 -0.19 -23.04
C ILE A 253 6.55 -0.07 -24.52
N ASN A 254 5.36 -0.50 -24.93
CA ASN A 254 5.05 -0.64 -26.35
C ASN A 254 4.45 0.63 -26.96
N GLU A 255 3.94 1.56 -26.16
CA GLU A 255 3.32 2.77 -26.68
C GLU A 255 4.21 4.01 -26.49
N PRO A 256 4.69 4.64 -27.58
CA PRO A 256 5.55 5.83 -27.49
C PRO A 256 4.83 7.08 -26.95
N ARG A 257 3.50 7.02 -26.82
CA ARG A 257 2.65 8.08 -26.26
C ARG A 257 2.37 7.91 -24.77
N CYS A 258 2.87 6.83 -24.16
CA CYS A 258 2.69 6.67 -22.73
C CYS A 258 3.37 7.82 -21.98
N LEU A 259 2.65 8.45 -21.07
CA LEU A 259 3.15 9.60 -20.34
C LEU A 259 3.96 9.19 -19.13
N ILE A 260 3.76 7.98 -18.63
CA ILE A 260 4.41 7.46 -17.43
C ILE A 260 5.59 6.56 -17.81
N THR A 261 6.69 6.66 -17.06
CA THR A 261 7.80 5.72 -17.10
C THR A 261 8.08 5.11 -15.72
N LEU A 262 8.56 3.87 -15.71
CA LEU A 262 9.03 3.18 -14.50
C LEU A 262 10.50 3.51 -14.17
N ALA A 263 11.21 4.22 -15.05
CA ALA A 263 12.62 4.59 -14.87
C ALA A 263 12.86 5.60 -13.73
N HIS A 264 11.80 6.15 -13.14
CA HIS A 264 11.82 7.06 -11.99
C HIS A 264 11.28 6.42 -10.71
N LEU A 265 10.91 5.14 -10.76
CA LEU A 265 10.34 4.44 -9.62
C LEU A 265 11.39 4.34 -8.51
N ARG A 266 11.02 4.85 -7.33
CA ARG A 266 11.85 4.86 -6.12
C ARG A 266 11.35 3.87 -5.09
N GLU A 267 10.04 3.67 -5.02
CA GLU A 267 9.43 2.81 -4.01
C GLU A 267 8.53 1.79 -4.69
N LEU A 268 8.80 0.51 -4.45
CA LEU A 268 7.99 -0.60 -4.94
C LEU A 268 7.54 -1.46 -3.76
N ASN A 269 6.23 -1.54 -3.57
CA ASN A 269 5.60 -2.36 -2.55
C ASN A 269 4.78 -3.46 -3.23
N ILE A 270 5.04 -4.70 -2.85
CA ILE A 270 4.36 -5.88 -3.39
C ILE A 270 3.74 -6.65 -2.24
N THR A 271 2.46 -6.96 -2.34
CA THR A 271 1.76 -7.85 -1.40
C THR A 271 1.26 -9.09 -2.14
N GLY A 272 1.71 -10.28 -1.76
CA GLY A 272 1.43 -11.52 -2.50
C GLY A 272 2.70 -12.15 -3.06
N CYS A 273 2.62 -13.43 -3.41
CA CYS A 273 3.80 -14.24 -3.76
C CYS A 273 3.47 -15.30 -4.83
N ASP A 274 2.46 -15.07 -5.67
CA ASP A 274 2.22 -15.98 -6.77
C ASP A 274 3.27 -15.85 -7.90
N LEU A 275 3.34 -16.89 -8.73
CA LEU A 275 4.22 -16.99 -9.91
C LEU A 275 4.09 -15.77 -10.81
N ALA A 276 2.86 -15.37 -11.13
CA ALA A 276 2.60 -14.29 -12.08
C ALA A 276 3.13 -12.96 -11.52
N MET A 277 2.94 -12.71 -10.22
CA MET A 277 3.43 -11.53 -9.54
C MET A 277 4.96 -11.49 -9.53
N THR A 278 5.61 -12.61 -9.25
CA THR A 278 7.08 -12.69 -9.28
C THR A 278 7.64 -12.41 -10.68
N LEU A 279 7.03 -13.01 -11.72
CA LEU A 279 7.40 -12.79 -13.12
C LEU A 279 7.15 -11.35 -13.60
N LEU A 280 6.17 -10.66 -13.02
CA LEU A 280 5.88 -9.26 -13.33
C LEU A 280 6.78 -8.29 -12.55
N ALA A 281 7.08 -8.61 -11.30
CA ALA A 281 7.89 -7.77 -10.42
C ALA A 281 9.34 -7.63 -10.91
N ALA A 282 9.96 -8.72 -11.34
CA ALA A 282 11.35 -8.70 -11.79
C ALA A 282 11.60 -7.72 -12.97
N PRO A 283 10.79 -7.71 -14.04
CA PRO A 283 10.88 -6.68 -15.07
C PRO A 283 10.64 -5.25 -14.59
N ILE A 284 9.71 -5.01 -13.65
CA ILE A 284 9.49 -3.68 -13.06
C ILE A 284 10.74 -3.21 -12.32
N ILE A 285 11.36 -4.09 -11.53
CA ILE A 285 12.61 -3.81 -10.82
C ILE A 285 13.73 -3.52 -11.81
N ALA A 286 13.83 -4.29 -12.90
CA ALA A 286 14.81 -4.06 -13.95
C ALA A 286 14.64 -2.68 -14.62
N ASP A 287 13.40 -2.29 -14.92
CA ASP A 287 13.08 -0.97 -15.48
C ASP A 287 13.45 0.17 -14.50
N ALA A 288 13.34 -0.09 -13.19
CA ALA A 288 13.61 0.85 -12.10
C ALA A 288 15.02 0.72 -11.49
N ALA A 289 15.91 -0.13 -12.02
CA ALA A 289 17.11 -0.59 -11.32
C ALA A 289 18.07 0.53 -10.86
N ARG A 290 18.04 1.69 -11.53
CA ARG A 290 18.87 2.85 -11.20
C ARG A 290 18.28 3.79 -10.16
N THR A 291 16.96 3.77 -9.99
CA THR A 291 16.23 4.72 -9.13
C THR A 291 15.55 4.07 -7.95
N LEU A 292 15.33 2.75 -7.99
CA LEU A 292 14.69 2.01 -6.93
C LEU A 292 15.49 2.15 -5.65
N ASP A 293 14.86 2.75 -4.64
CA ASP A 293 15.41 3.20 -3.37
C ASP A 293 14.92 2.32 -2.22
N SER A 294 13.62 2.00 -2.23
CA SER A 294 12.96 1.14 -1.24
C SER A 294 12.16 0.05 -1.93
N PHE A 295 12.35 -1.18 -1.45
CA PHE A 295 11.56 -2.34 -1.86
C PHE A 295 10.92 -2.99 -0.62
N LEU A 296 9.60 -3.13 -0.64
CA LEU A 296 8.83 -3.90 0.32
C LEU A 296 8.20 -5.08 -0.39
N TRP A 297 8.45 -6.27 0.13
CA TRP A 297 7.73 -7.46 -0.28
C TRP A 297 7.09 -8.14 0.91
N GLU A 298 5.78 -8.25 0.81
CA GLU A 298 4.92 -8.88 1.79
C GLU A 298 4.31 -10.15 1.21
N VAL A 299 4.53 -11.26 1.89
CA VAL A 299 4.04 -12.58 1.52
C VAL A 299 2.90 -12.95 2.48
N PRO A 300 1.64 -12.98 1.99
CA PRO A 300 0.48 -13.33 2.78
C PRO A 300 0.41 -14.84 3.05
N LYS A 301 -0.46 -15.22 3.99
CA LYS A 301 -0.73 -16.58 4.53
C LYS A 301 -1.03 -17.73 3.55
N GLN A 302 -1.00 -17.50 2.25
CA GLN A 302 -1.50 -18.45 1.26
C GLN A 302 -0.51 -18.71 0.12
N CYS A 303 0.73 -18.22 0.19
CA CYS A 303 1.72 -18.48 -0.85
C CYS A 303 2.35 -19.87 -0.72
N ARG A 304 2.27 -20.69 -1.78
CA ARG A 304 2.90 -22.02 -1.82
C ARG A 304 4.13 -22.09 -2.73
N ASP A 305 4.39 -21.08 -3.55
CA ASP A 305 5.39 -21.15 -4.62
C ASP A 305 6.51 -20.12 -4.44
N PHE A 306 7.57 -20.55 -3.77
CA PHE A 306 8.80 -19.77 -3.57
C PHE A 306 9.91 -20.14 -4.57
N ALA A 307 9.64 -21.02 -5.54
CA ALA A 307 10.67 -21.50 -6.47
C ALA A 307 11.25 -20.37 -7.33
N LEU A 308 10.53 -19.25 -7.45
CA LEU A 308 10.92 -18.10 -8.25
C LEU A 308 11.50 -16.93 -7.46
N LEU A 309 11.65 -17.06 -6.14
CA LEU A 309 12.41 -16.11 -5.33
C LEU A 309 13.75 -15.71 -5.98
N PRO A 310 14.54 -16.65 -6.55
CA PRO A 310 15.81 -16.30 -7.18
C PRO A 310 15.69 -15.27 -8.30
N ILE A 311 14.61 -15.30 -9.10
CA ILE A 311 14.41 -14.37 -10.23
C ILE A 311 14.22 -12.94 -9.72
N LEU A 312 13.42 -12.77 -8.67
CA LEU A 312 13.20 -11.46 -8.06
C LEU A 312 14.50 -10.90 -7.48
N PHE A 313 15.29 -11.74 -6.81
CA PHE A 313 16.53 -11.32 -6.18
C PHE A 313 17.67 -11.12 -7.16
N GLU A 314 17.68 -11.84 -8.28
CA GLU A 314 18.55 -11.52 -9.41
C GLU A 314 18.23 -10.13 -9.96
N ALA A 315 16.94 -9.77 -10.11
CA ALA A 315 16.54 -8.43 -10.51
C ALA A 315 16.94 -7.37 -9.48
N LEU A 316 16.74 -7.62 -8.19
CA LEU A 316 17.19 -6.72 -7.12
C LEU A 316 18.72 -6.60 -7.06
N GLY A 317 19.46 -7.67 -7.37
CA GLY A 317 20.92 -7.69 -7.48
C GLY A 317 21.46 -6.73 -8.54
N ASN A 318 20.65 -6.41 -9.55
CA ASN A 318 20.98 -5.43 -10.57
C ASN A 318 20.66 -3.98 -10.16
N THR A 319 20.02 -3.77 -9.01
CA THR A 319 19.71 -2.42 -8.52
C THR A 319 20.96 -1.73 -7.99
N THR A 320 21.10 -0.45 -8.27
CA THR A 320 22.30 0.34 -7.91
C THR A 320 22.04 1.41 -6.85
N ASN A 321 20.78 1.59 -6.46
CA ASN A 321 20.36 2.63 -5.52
C ASN A 321 19.42 2.11 -4.41
N LEU A 322 19.31 0.79 -4.24
CA LEU A 322 18.45 0.21 -3.21
C LEU A 322 19.07 0.47 -1.82
N HIS A 323 18.42 1.28 -0.99
CA HIS A 323 18.83 1.60 0.38
C HIS A 323 18.01 0.83 1.42
N THR A 324 16.74 0.56 1.15
CA THR A 324 15.84 -0.12 2.09
C THR A 324 15.23 -1.37 1.46
N LEU A 325 15.40 -2.51 2.13
CA LEU A 325 14.79 -3.78 1.76
C LEU A 325 13.95 -4.31 2.92
N ARG A 326 12.66 -4.53 2.69
CA ARG A 326 11.72 -5.03 3.69
C ARG A 326 11.07 -6.31 3.19
N LEU A 327 11.23 -7.39 3.94
CA LEU A 327 10.69 -8.71 3.63
C LEU A 327 9.77 -9.11 4.77
N VAL A 328 8.49 -9.34 4.46
CA VAL A 328 7.45 -9.62 5.45
C VAL A 328 6.79 -10.95 5.12
N PHE A 329 6.99 -11.97 5.95
CA PHE A 329 6.48 -13.32 5.77
C PHE A 329 5.40 -13.58 6.82
N THR A 330 4.15 -13.30 6.49
CA THR A 330 3.03 -13.45 7.43
C THR A 330 2.45 -14.86 7.49
N ASP A 331 3.14 -15.83 6.88
CA ASP A 331 2.55 -17.12 6.58
C ASP A 331 2.25 -17.96 7.83
N GLU A 332 1.01 -18.43 7.90
CA GLU A 332 0.54 -19.36 8.89
C GLU A 332 0.99 -20.78 8.59
N TYR A 333 1.53 -21.14 7.43
CA TYR A 333 1.94 -22.53 7.16
C TYR A 333 3.46 -22.73 7.32
N HIS A 334 3.94 -23.98 7.26
CA HIS A 334 5.37 -24.33 7.35
C HIS A 334 6.25 -23.69 6.27
N PHE A 335 5.70 -22.84 5.40
CA PHE A 335 6.40 -22.30 4.25
C PHE A 335 7.30 -21.09 4.56
N SER A 336 7.06 -20.36 5.66
CA SER A 336 7.96 -19.28 6.07
C SER A 336 9.39 -19.78 6.27
N SER A 337 9.58 -21.02 6.76
CA SER A 337 10.89 -21.66 6.87
C SER A 337 11.62 -21.78 5.53
N TYR A 338 10.94 -22.12 4.43
CA TYR A 338 11.60 -22.27 3.13
C TYR A 338 12.08 -20.95 2.55
N ALA A 339 11.29 -19.89 2.67
CA ALA A 339 11.70 -18.56 2.22
C ALA A 339 12.91 -18.06 3.02
N LEU A 340 12.90 -18.24 4.33
CA LEU A 340 14.02 -17.90 5.22
C LEU A 340 15.29 -18.67 4.85
N LEU A 341 15.18 -19.97 4.57
CA LEU A 341 16.31 -20.82 4.15
C LEU A 341 16.98 -20.36 2.86
N GLN A 342 16.25 -19.68 1.97
CA GLN A 342 16.80 -19.17 0.72
C GLN A 342 17.44 -17.79 0.87
N LEU A 343 17.16 -17.04 1.95
CA LEU A 343 17.66 -15.67 2.13
C LEU A 343 19.19 -15.58 1.95
N PRO A 344 20.05 -16.43 2.54
CA PRO A 344 21.49 -16.32 2.35
C PRO A 344 21.89 -16.33 0.87
N GLN A 345 21.40 -17.31 0.09
CA GLN A 345 21.67 -17.40 -1.34
C GLN A 345 21.13 -16.19 -2.11
N MET A 346 19.95 -15.71 -1.74
CA MET A 346 19.33 -14.55 -2.35
C MET A 346 20.14 -13.26 -2.10
N PHE A 347 20.73 -13.10 -0.92
CA PHE A 347 21.59 -11.97 -0.59
C PHE A 347 22.99 -12.07 -1.23
N GLU A 348 23.45 -13.25 -1.64
CA GLU A 348 24.68 -13.36 -2.43
C GLU A 348 24.55 -12.59 -3.75
N HIS A 349 23.37 -12.61 -4.38
CA HIS A 349 23.08 -11.83 -5.58
C HIS A 349 23.00 -10.32 -5.33
N LEU A 350 22.73 -9.91 -4.10
CA LEU A 350 22.72 -8.50 -3.68
C LEU A 350 24.11 -7.99 -3.27
N SER A 351 25.10 -8.86 -3.14
CA SER A 351 26.42 -8.43 -2.67
C SER A 351 27.11 -7.47 -3.65
N ALA A 352 27.85 -6.50 -3.10
CA ALA A 352 28.72 -5.55 -3.81
C ALA A 352 28.08 -4.57 -4.81
N SER A 353 26.83 -4.76 -5.23
CA SER A 353 26.18 -3.97 -6.30
C SER A 353 25.25 -2.85 -5.81
N ASN A 354 24.79 -2.91 -4.55
CA ASN A 354 23.79 -1.98 -4.03
C ASN A 354 24.31 -1.08 -2.89
N LYS A 355 23.44 -0.16 -2.46
CA LYS A 355 23.66 0.78 -1.37
C LYS A 355 22.81 0.43 -0.14
N LEU A 356 22.56 -0.85 0.09
CA LEU A 356 21.61 -1.28 1.12
C LEU A 356 22.08 -0.78 2.49
N GLU A 357 21.29 0.10 3.10
CA GLU A 357 21.55 0.67 4.44
C GLU A 357 20.69 -0.02 5.50
N GLU A 358 19.46 -0.39 5.15
CA GLU A 358 18.46 -0.97 6.05
C GLU A 358 17.86 -2.26 5.47
N LEU A 359 17.93 -3.33 6.25
CA LEU A 359 17.23 -4.58 6.01
C LEU A 359 16.22 -4.83 7.12
N VAL A 360 14.95 -5.06 6.78
CA VAL A 360 13.92 -5.51 7.71
C VAL A 360 13.41 -6.88 7.27
N ILE A 361 13.46 -7.86 8.17
CA ILE A 361 12.89 -9.18 7.99
C ILE A 361 11.83 -9.37 9.06
N ALA A 362 10.57 -9.44 8.67
CA ALA A 362 9.47 -9.76 9.56
C ALA A 362 8.92 -11.14 9.21
N TYR A 363 8.70 -12.00 10.20
CA TYR A 363 8.06 -13.29 9.95
C TYR A 363 7.26 -13.80 11.15
N SER A 364 6.31 -14.69 10.89
CA SER A 364 5.53 -15.38 11.92
C SER A 364 5.85 -16.88 11.95
N PRO A 365 6.44 -17.42 13.03
CA PRO A 365 6.60 -18.85 13.18
C PRO A 365 5.27 -19.46 13.69
N LYS A 366 4.58 -20.24 12.85
CA LYS A 366 3.30 -20.92 13.22
C LYS A 366 3.49 -21.91 14.38
N HIS A 367 4.63 -22.55 14.41
CA HIS A 367 4.98 -23.47 15.46
C HIS A 367 6.40 -23.15 15.90
N LEU A 368 6.54 -22.71 17.14
CA LEU A 368 7.78 -22.88 17.89
C LEU A 368 7.96 -24.38 18.19
N ILE A 369 7.80 -25.26 17.19
CA ILE A 369 8.32 -26.62 17.27
C ILE A 369 9.80 -26.41 17.62
N PRO A 370 10.29 -26.98 18.72
CA PRO A 370 11.66 -26.76 19.16
C PRO A 370 12.57 -27.06 17.97
N PHE A 371 13.25 -26.03 17.45
CA PHE A 371 14.17 -26.04 16.31
C PHE A 371 14.69 -27.45 16.06
N GLY A 372 13.98 -28.21 15.23
CA GLY A 372 14.07 -29.67 15.28
C GLY A 372 15.13 -30.22 14.35
N THR A 373 15.62 -29.38 13.46
CA THR A 373 16.62 -29.73 12.47
C THR A 373 17.67 -28.62 12.41
N GLU A 374 18.96 -28.98 12.47
CA GLU A 374 20.09 -28.05 12.32
C GLU A 374 19.92 -27.13 11.09
N SER A 375 19.22 -27.60 10.05
CA SER A 375 18.92 -26.82 8.84
C SER A 375 18.13 -25.53 9.11
N GLU A 376 17.16 -25.52 10.02
CA GLU A 376 16.33 -24.32 10.28
C GLU A 376 17.09 -23.23 11.04
N GLN A 377 18.15 -23.58 11.78
CA GLN A 377 19.04 -22.61 12.43
C GLN A 377 20.06 -22.02 11.46
N ASN A 378 20.36 -22.73 10.36
CA ASN A 378 21.46 -22.36 9.48
C ASN A 378 21.19 -21.09 8.67
N TRP A 379 19.94 -20.70 8.40
CA TRP A 379 19.69 -19.51 7.60
C TRP A 379 20.15 -18.24 8.31
N ALA A 380 19.86 -18.10 9.60
CA ALA A 380 20.19 -16.91 10.38
C ALA A 380 21.71 -16.76 10.50
N SER A 381 22.42 -17.82 10.88
CA SER A 381 23.89 -17.82 10.98
C SER A 381 24.58 -17.61 9.62
N SER A 382 24.02 -18.18 8.54
CA SER A 382 24.54 -17.97 7.18
C SER A 382 24.32 -16.54 6.71
N LEU A 383 23.13 -15.99 6.98
CA LEU A 383 22.80 -14.61 6.65
C LEU A 383 23.64 -13.62 7.47
N ASP A 384 23.83 -13.87 8.77
CA ASP A 384 24.71 -13.10 9.66
C ASP A 384 26.13 -13.03 9.11
N THR A 385 26.68 -14.20 8.74
CA THR A 385 28.02 -14.31 8.16
C THR A 385 28.14 -13.55 6.84
N LEU A 386 27.09 -13.59 6.00
CA LEU A 386 27.08 -12.88 4.72
C LEU A 386 26.98 -11.37 4.91
N LEU A 387 26.01 -10.89 5.70
CA LEU A 387 25.74 -9.47 5.91
C LEU A 387 26.83 -8.76 6.75
N SER A 388 27.57 -9.51 7.57
CA SER A 388 28.68 -9.00 8.37
C SER A 388 29.95 -8.72 7.58
N LYS A 389 30.05 -9.23 6.33
CA LYS A 389 31.16 -8.93 5.43
C LYS A 389 31.04 -7.50 4.92
N GLY A 390 31.77 -6.59 5.55
CA GLY A 390 31.76 -5.17 5.18
C GLY A 390 32.22 -4.86 3.74
N GLN A 391 32.86 -5.81 3.05
CA GLN A 391 33.18 -5.66 1.62
C GLN A 391 31.95 -5.90 0.73
N ASP A 392 31.08 -6.83 1.12
CA ASP A 392 29.89 -7.21 0.36
C ASP A 392 28.75 -6.23 0.62
N PHE A 393 28.64 -5.73 1.86
CA PHE A 393 27.61 -4.78 2.31
C PHE A 393 28.22 -3.58 3.05
N PRO A 394 28.97 -2.70 2.34
CA PRO A 394 29.70 -1.59 2.97
C PRO A 394 28.80 -0.51 3.59
N PHE A 395 27.56 -0.37 3.09
CA PHE A 395 26.61 0.65 3.55
C PHE A 395 25.62 0.14 4.58
N LEU A 396 25.57 -1.18 4.84
CA LEU A 396 24.58 -1.77 5.73
C LEU A 396 24.82 -1.33 7.17
N ARG A 397 23.85 -0.60 7.73
CA ARG A 397 23.89 -0.03 9.09
C ARG A 397 22.87 -0.67 10.02
N HIS A 398 21.72 -1.07 9.46
CA HIS A 398 20.58 -1.54 10.25
C HIS A 398 20.04 -2.84 9.69
N VAL A 399 19.99 -3.87 10.54
CA VAL A 399 19.32 -5.14 10.26
C VAL A 399 18.30 -5.35 11.35
N CYS A 400 17.02 -5.29 11.01
CA CYS A 400 15.93 -5.52 11.93
C CYS A 400 15.28 -6.88 11.65
N VAL A 401 15.23 -7.74 12.65
CA VAL A 401 14.52 -9.02 12.58
C VAL A 401 13.35 -8.96 13.54
N LEU A 402 12.14 -9.12 13.00
CA LEU A 402 10.87 -9.04 13.70
C LEU A 402 10.20 -10.41 13.69
N VAL A 403 10.07 -10.99 14.87
CA VAL A 403 9.38 -12.28 15.04
C VAL A 403 7.99 -11.98 15.61
N SER A 404 6.95 -12.14 14.80
CA SER A 404 5.56 -12.00 15.25
C SER A 404 5.05 -13.34 15.74
N VAL A 405 4.63 -13.44 16.99
CA VAL A 405 4.03 -14.67 17.54
C VAL A 405 2.57 -14.40 17.86
N GLU A 406 1.70 -15.16 17.22
CA GLU A 406 0.26 -15.05 17.41
C GLU A 406 -0.11 -15.40 18.85
N TYR A 407 -0.94 -14.57 19.48
CA TYR A 407 -1.35 -14.70 20.88
C TYR A 407 -2.01 -16.03 21.19
N ARG A 408 -2.68 -16.65 20.20
CA ARG A 408 -3.30 -17.98 20.37
C ARG A 408 -2.28 -19.05 20.70
N HIS A 409 -1.02 -18.86 20.29
CA HIS A 409 0.09 -19.72 20.64
C HIS A 409 0.74 -19.36 21.99
N MET A 410 0.35 -18.28 22.67
CA MET A 410 0.84 -17.95 24.01
C MET A 410 0.45 -18.95 25.10
N TYR A 411 -0.60 -19.75 24.92
CA TYR A 411 -0.86 -20.83 25.88
C TYR A 411 0.19 -21.95 25.81
N GLN A 412 1.02 -21.96 24.76
CA GLN A 412 2.21 -22.79 24.59
C GLN A 412 3.52 -21.99 24.76
N PHE A 413 3.46 -20.73 25.24
CA PHE A 413 4.64 -19.96 25.59
C PHE A 413 5.29 -20.59 26.83
N ASP A 414 6.11 -21.60 26.59
CA ASP A 414 6.97 -22.22 27.59
C ASP A 414 8.40 -21.70 27.44
N ALA A 415 9.34 -22.32 28.17
CA ALA A 415 10.77 -21.99 28.08
C ALA A 415 11.35 -22.07 26.65
N SER A 416 10.68 -22.74 25.70
CA SER A 416 11.12 -22.83 24.30
C SER A 416 11.08 -21.47 23.59
N THR A 417 10.19 -20.56 23.99
CA THR A 417 10.03 -19.28 23.28
C THR A 417 11.13 -18.29 23.63
N LEU A 418 11.49 -18.21 24.91
CA LEU A 418 12.67 -17.45 25.35
C LEU A 418 13.94 -18.05 24.72
N SER A 419 14.03 -19.39 24.73
CA SER A 419 15.11 -20.12 24.06
C SER A 419 15.19 -19.80 22.56
N TYR A 420 14.06 -19.57 21.88
CA TYR A 420 14.04 -19.19 20.46
C TYR A 420 14.70 -17.83 20.22
N SER A 421 14.33 -16.82 21.02
CA SER A 421 14.94 -15.49 20.87
C SER A 421 16.43 -15.52 21.17
N ASP A 422 16.84 -16.25 22.21
CA ASP A 422 18.26 -16.39 22.57
C ASP A 422 19.03 -17.09 21.44
N GLN A 423 18.50 -18.19 20.88
CA GLN A 423 19.10 -18.90 19.75
C GLN A 423 19.22 -18.01 18.51
N LEU A 424 18.20 -17.20 18.22
CA LEU A 424 18.22 -16.30 17.07
C LEU A 424 19.22 -15.16 17.28
N HIS A 425 19.31 -14.63 18.49
CA HIS A 425 20.32 -13.64 18.84
C HIS A 425 21.74 -14.22 18.71
N ASP A 426 21.97 -15.44 19.18
CA ASP A 426 23.25 -16.15 19.04
C ASP A 426 23.59 -16.42 17.56
N ALA A 427 22.60 -16.77 16.74
CA ALA A 427 22.76 -16.96 15.30
C ALA A 427 23.17 -15.66 14.58
N PHE A 428 22.73 -14.50 15.06
CA PHE A 428 23.12 -13.17 14.56
C PHE A 428 24.26 -12.52 15.35
N SER A 429 25.17 -13.32 15.89
CA SER A 429 26.26 -12.84 16.77
C SER A 429 27.18 -11.81 16.10
N GLN A 430 27.51 -11.92 14.81
CA GLN A 430 28.43 -11.00 14.16
C GLN A 430 27.80 -9.63 13.95
N LEU A 431 26.56 -9.57 13.45
CA LEU A 431 25.82 -8.32 13.29
C LEU A 431 25.52 -7.66 14.65
N SER A 432 25.28 -8.45 15.70
CA SER A 432 25.13 -7.98 17.08
C SER A 432 26.43 -7.34 17.59
N LEU A 433 27.58 -8.01 17.41
CA LEU A 433 28.90 -7.45 17.76
C LEU A 433 29.21 -6.15 17.00
N GLN A 434 28.75 -6.02 15.75
CA GLN A 434 28.87 -4.81 14.95
C GLN A 434 27.86 -3.71 15.31
N LYS A 435 26.94 -3.95 16.24
CA LYS A 435 25.82 -3.04 16.61
C LYS A 435 24.92 -2.68 15.43
N LYS A 436 24.77 -3.59 14.47
CA LYS A 436 23.88 -3.42 13.31
C LYS A 436 22.54 -4.11 13.51
N LEU A 437 22.49 -5.14 14.36
CA LEU A 437 21.29 -5.93 14.60
C LEU A 437 20.32 -5.26 15.59
N ARG A 438 19.04 -5.28 15.25
CA ARG A 438 17.91 -5.10 16.16
C ARG A 438 16.99 -6.30 16.04
N LEU A 439 16.99 -7.16 17.05
CA LEU A 439 16.02 -8.23 17.17
C LEU A 439 14.82 -7.74 17.97
N SER A 440 13.60 -8.04 17.53
CA SER A 440 12.41 -7.75 18.33
C SER A 440 11.38 -8.85 18.18
N MET A 441 10.76 -9.20 19.29
CA MET A 441 9.70 -10.20 19.35
C MET A 441 8.39 -9.50 19.67
N ILE A 442 7.40 -9.71 18.82
CA ILE A 442 6.10 -9.09 18.92
C ILE A 442 5.09 -10.17 19.22
N VAL A 443 4.36 -10.01 20.31
CA VAL A 443 3.15 -10.81 20.55
C VAL A 443 1.99 -10.11 19.88
N ASP A 444 1.32 -10.82 18.99
CA ASP A 444 0.23 -10.31 18.18
C ASP A 444 -1.13 -10.79 18.71
N ARG A 445 -1.93 -9.88 19.25
CA ARG A 445 -3.26 -10.13 19.84
C ARG A 445 -4.40 -9.88 18.85
N ASP A 446 -4.22 -10.16 17.56
CA ASP A 446 -5.14 -9.82 16.46
C ASP A 446 -4.89 -8.43 15.81
N ILE A 447 -3.69 -7.85 15.95
CA ILE A 447 -3.29 -6.58 15.31
C ILE A 447 -2.38 -6.87 14.13
N ASP A 448 -2.86 -6.52 12.95
CA ASP A 448 -2.13 -6.56 11.70
C ASP A 448 -0.66 -6.10 11.83
N ILE A 449 0.28 -6.99 11.48
CA ILE A 449 1.73 -6.75 11.51
C ILE A 449 2.11 -5.49 10.72
N HIS A 450 1.29 -5.07 9.75
CA HIS A 450 1.49 -3.88 8.93
C HIS A 450 1.50 -2.58 9.74
N GLU A 451 0.57 -2.41 10.69
CA GLU A 451 0.56 -1.22 11.55
C GLU A 451 1.89 -1.09 12.30
N ARG A 452 2.49 -2.22 12.71
CA ARG A 452 3.72 -2.24 13.50
C ARG A 452 4.99 -1.97 12.69
N ILE A 453 5.04 -2.38 11.43
CA ILE A 453 6.20 -2.13 10.55
C ILE A 453 6.33 -0.64 10.23
N GLU A 454 5.22 0.10 10.17
CA GLU A 454 5.27 1.56 9.99
C GLU A 454 5.88 2.29 11.19
N TYR A 455 5.63 1.82 12.41
CA TYR A 455 6.24 2.40 13.61
C TYR A 455 7.76 2.22 13.64
N LEU A 456 8.31 1.23 12.93
CA LEU A 456 9.73 0.89 12.92
C LEU A 456 10.60 1.74 11.97
N ARG A 457 10.05 2.80 11.34
CA ARG A 457 10.86 3.72 10.53
C ARG A 457 11.95 4.40 11.39
N PRO A 458 13.22 4.40 10.94
CA PRO A 458 14.28 5.18 11.59
C PRO A 458 13.91 6.68 11.58
N GLY A 459 13.94 7.33 12.76
CA GLY A 459 13.63 8.76 12.90
C GLY A 459 12.41 9.08 13.79
N SER A 460 11.66 8.09 14.28
CA SER A 460 10.79 8.31 15.43
C SER A 460 11.65 8.36 16.70
N ASP A 461 12.01 9.57 17.15
CA ASP A 461 12.75 9.78 18.42
C ASP A 461 11.94 9.34 19.67
N TYR A 462 10.70 8.89 19.48
CA TYR A 462 9.87 8.25 20.49
C TYR A 462 10.04 6.72 20.46
N TRP A 463 11.17 6.24 20.99
CA TRP A 463 11.23 4.88 21.53
C TRP A 463 11.48 4.98 23.02
N PRO A 464 10.52 4.58 23.88
CA PRO A 464 10.79 4.50 25.30
C PRO A 464 11.86 3.43 25.52
N SER A 465 13.01 3.83 26.05
CA SER A 465 13.99 2.92 26.61
C SER A 465 13.31 2.13 27.74
N LEU A 466 12.98 0.86 27.52
CA LEU A 466 12.28 0.04 28.52
C LEU A 466 13.00 -1.30 28.71
N GLY A 467 13.29 -1.56 29.98
CA GLY A 467 13.96 -2.76 30.45
C GLY A 467 13.06 -3.99 30.51
N VAL A 468 13.71 -5.11 30.83
CA VAL A 468 13.17 -6.46 31.01
C VAL A 468 11.83 -6.44 31.74
N ILE A 469 10.76 -6.88 31.06
CA ILE A 469 9.43 -7.06 31.66
C ILE A 469 9.37 -8.44 32.31
N ASN A 470 9.03 -8.46 33.59
CA ASN A 470 8.88 -9.65 34.41
C ASN A 470 7.49 -10.28 34.14
N PRO A 471 7.38 -11.58 33.81
CA PRO A 471 6.12 -12.21 33.44
C PRO A 471 5.28 -12.47 34.68
N GLY A 472 4.55 -11.44 35.08
CA GLY A 472 3.57 -11.51 36.14
C GLY A 472 2.92 -10.16 36.21
N TRP A 473 1.77 -10.04 35.56
CA TRP A 473 0.58 -9.27 35.97
C TRP A 473 -0.39 -9.22 34.77
N TYR A 474 -1.53 -9.91 34.90
CA TYR A 474 -2.62 -9.84 33.92
C TYR A 474 -3.39 -8.52 34.11
N GLY A 475 -3.24 -7.61 33.15
CA GLY A 475 -4.05 -6.40 32.98
C GLY A 475 -3.86 -5.83 31.57
N ASP A 476 -4.91 -5.22 31.01
CA ASP A 476 -5.00 -4.73 29.62
C ASP A 476 -3.93 -3.68 29.26
N TYR A 477 -2.74 -4.14 28.91
CA TYR A 477 -1.71 -3.35 28.25
C TYR A 477 -1.19 -4.07 27.00
N LYS A 478 -0.94 -3.26 25.95
CA LYS A 478 -0.20 -3.67 24.75
C LYS A 478 1.21 -4.07 25.17
N GLU A 479 1.47 -5.36 25.27
CA GLU A 479 2.80 -5.88 25.60
C GLU A 479 3.65 -5.98 24.33
N THR A 480 4.71 -5.17 24.25
CA THR A 480 5.83 -5.40 23.35
C THR A 480 6.98 -5.89 24.21
N ILE A 481 7.45 -7.11 23.99
CA ILE A 481 8.58 -7.67 24.75
C ILE A 481 9.86 -7.26 24.00
N TYR A 482 10.60 -6.31 24.56
CA TYR A 482 11.92 -5.94 24.06
C TYR A 482 12.95 -6.81 24.78
N ILE A 483 13.71 -7.58 24.00
CA ILE A 483 14.87 -8.34 24.48
C ILE A 483 16.09 -7.54 24.00
N SER A 484 16.85 -7.01 24.96
CA SER A 484 18.00 -6.11 24.75
C SER A 484 19.31 -6.84 24.64
#